data_AF-A0AAW1UL32-F1
#
_entry.id   AF-A0AAW1UL32-F1
#
_cell.length_a   1.000
_cell.length_b   1.000
_cell.length_c   1.000
_cell.angle_alpha   90.00
_cell.angle_beta   90.00
_cell.angle_gamma   90.00
#
_symmetry.space_group_name_H-M   'P 1'
#
loop_
_entity.id
_entity.type
_entity.pdbx_description
1 polymer ?
#
loop_
_entity_poly.entity_id
_entity_poly.type
_entity_poly.pdbx_seq_one_letter_code
_entity_poly.pdbx_strand_id
1 'polypeptide(L)'
;MVLTALDCQASNECSNQTLVIRKRCKINEQSNCSWSAIAKECTKEYNNTTLSVTKFSPKCVLHGVQSHIIPENLHTKSSLARNRELAYRNSKRNHKINKSRIDKNRKNKLQYR
;
A
#
# COMPACT_ATOMS: atom_id res chain seq x y z
N MET A 1 2.93 13.21 -10.96
CA MET A 1 2.15 11.97 -11.17
C MET A 1 1.93 11.31 -9.81
N VAL A 2 0.73 11.42 -9.24
CA VAL A 2 0.40 10.76 -7.96
C VAL A 2 0.17 9.28 -8.26
N LEU A 3 1.19 8.46 -8.04
CA LEU A 3 1.09 7.00 -8.08
C LEU A 3 0.20 6.56 -6.92
N THR A 4 -1.11 6.56 -7.11
CA THR A 4 -2.04 5.97 -6.15
C THR A 4 -1.69 4.49 -6.04
N ALA A 5 -1.24 4.08 -4.86
CA ALA A 5 -1.06 2.69 -4.52
C ALA A 5 -2.39 1.97 -4.84
N LEU A 6 -2.36 1.08 -5.83
CA LEU A 6 -3.52 0.30 -6.24
C LEU A 6 -4.15 -0.32 -4.99
N ASP A 7 -5.39 0.10 -4.70
CA ASP A 7 -6.17 -0.27 -3.52
C ASP A 7 -6.60 -1.75 -3.54
N CYS A 8 -5.65 -2.67 -3.60
CA CYS A 8 -5.90 -4.10 -3.45
C CYS A 8 -5.08 -4.65 -2.28
N GLN A 9 -5.75 -5.45 -1.45
CA GLN A 9 -5.34 -5.80 -0.09
C GLN A 9 -4.37 -6.97 -0.07
N ALA A 10 -3.35 -6.86 0.80
CA ALA A 10 -2.71 -7.90 1.61
C ALA A 10 -2.35 -9.26 0.97
N SER A 11 -2.38 -9.38 -0.35
CA SER A 11 -1.95 -10.57 -1.10
C SER A 11 -0.58 -10.30 -1.70
N ASN A 12 0.29 -11.31 -1.65
CA ASN A 12 1.60 -11.30 -2.29
C ASN A 12 1.52 -10.85 -3.75
N GLU A 13 0.44 -11.24 -4.44
CA GLU A 13 0.22 -10.88 -5.84
C GLU A 13 0.09 -9.36 -6.05
N CYS A 14 -0.70 -8.67 -5.22
CA CYS A 14 -0.89 -7.23 -5.35
C CYS A 14 0.35 -6.43 -4.96
N SER A 15 1.03 -6.84 -3.87
CA SER A 15 2.30 -6.21 -3.49
C SER A 15 3.35 -6.40 -4.58
N ASN A 16 3.40 -7.57 -5.21
CA ASN A 16 4.32 -7.86 -6.30
C ASN A 16 3.99 -7.03 -7.54
N GLN A 17 2.72 -6.90 -7.92
CA GLN A 17 2.31 -6.02 -9.02
C GLN A 17 2.74 -4.57 -8.76
N THR A 18 2.50 -4.05 -7.56
CA THR A 18 2.92 -2.69 -7.18
C THR A 18 4.43 -2.49 -7.30
N LEU A 19 5.22 -3.46 -6.82
CA LEU A 19 6.68 -3.42 -6.91
C LEU A 19 7.17 -3.50 -8.36
N VAL A 20 6.56 -4.36 -9.19
CA VAL A 20 6.91 -4.48 -10.61
C VAL A 20 6.63 -3.18 -11.35
N ILE A 21 5.47 -2.56 -11.12
CA ILE A 21 5.13 -1.27 -11.73
C ILE A 21 6.16 -0.20 -11.33
N ARG A 22 6.50 -0.10 -10.04
CA ARG A 22 7.50 0.87 -9.56
C ARG A 22 8.88 0.65 -10.17
N LYS A 23 9.33 -0.60 -10.28
CA LYS A 23 10.60 -0.94 -10.94
C LYS A 23 10.59 -0.49 -12.40
N ARG A 24 9.51 -0.76 -13.14
CA ARG A 24 9.36 -0.32 -14.54
C ARG A 24 9.43 1.21 -14.67
N CYS A 25 8.73 1.94 -13.80
CA CYS A 25 8.81 3.40 -13.77
C CYS A 25 10.25 3.88 -13.51
N LYS A 26 10.93 3.31 -12.52
CA LYS A 26 12.32 3.70 -12.20
C LYS A 26 13.32 3.39 -13.31
N ILE A 27 13.20 2.24 -13.97
CA ILE A 27 14.05 1.90 -15.12
C ILE A 27 13.87 2.92 -16.25
N ASN A 28 12.65 3.42 -16.44
CA ASN A 28 12.36 4.43 -17.44
C ASN A 28 12.91 5.82 -17.07
N GLU A 29 13.06 6.13 -15.78
CA GLU A 29 13.61 7.40 -15.28
C GLU A 29 15.14 7.37 -15.16
N GLN A 30 15.74 6.21 -14.83
CA GLN A 30 17.16 6.02 -14.59
C GLN A 30 17.69 4.85 -15.42
N SER A 31 18.34 5.16 -16.55
CA SER A 31 18.87 4.16 -17.48
C SER A 31 20.21 3.53 -17.04
N ASN A 32 20.91 4.13 -16.08
CA ASN A 32 22.30 3.78 -15.74
C ASN A 32 22.48 3.00 -14.42
N CYS A 33 21.41 2.46 -13.83
CA CYS A 33 21.49 1.66 -12.60
C CYS A 33 21.27 0.17 -12.87
N SER A 34 21.98 -0.69 -12.13
CA SER A 34 21.76 -2.13 -12.21
C SER A 34 20.35 -2.51 -11.70
N TRP A 35 19.74 -3.52 -12.32
CA TRP A 35 18.40 -3.99 -11.98
C TRP A 35 18.26 -4.37 -10.49
N SER A 36 19.33 -4.91 -9.90
CA SER A 36 19.38 -5.30 -8.49
C SER A 36 19.40 -4.09 -7.55
N ALA A 37 20.07 -2.99 -7.92
CA ALA A 37 20.06 -1.74 -7.17
C ALA A 37 18.66 -1.11 -7.19
N ILE A 38 18.04 -0.99 -8.37
CA ILE A 38 16.68 -0.47 -8.53
C ILE A 38 15.69 -1.30 -7.72
N ALA A 39 15.81 -2.63 -7.75
CA ALA A 39 14.92 -3.50 -6.99
C ALA A 39 15.03 -3.29 -5.47
N LYS A 40 16.25 -3.17 -4.93
CA LYS A 40 16.47 -2.88 -3.51
C LYS A 40 15.86 -1.55 -3.10
N GLU A 41 16.03 -0.54 -3.95
CA GLU A 41 15.51 0.81 -3.71
C GLU A 41 13.98 0.83 -3.72
N CYS A 42 13.33 0.25 -4.75
CA CYS A 42 11.87 0.15 -4.82
C CYS A 42 11.28 -0.59 -3.61
N THR A 43 11.93 -1.65 -3.14
CA THR A 43 11.49 -2.38 -1.94
C THR A 43 11.63 -1.52 -0.68
N LYS A 44 12.75 -0.80 -0.52
CA LYS A 44 12.98 0.12 0.59
C LYS A 44 11.92 1.23 0.62
N GLU A 45 11.64 1.84 -0.53
CA GLU A 45 10.61 2.87 -0.67
C GLU A 45 9.21 2.33 -0.35
N TYR A 46 8.85 1.17 -0.90
CA TYR A 46 7.57 0.53 -0.63
C TYR A 46 7.35 0.28 0.87
N ASN A 47 8.36 -0.24 1.55
CA ASN A 47 8.28 -0.52 2.99
C ASN A 47 8.08 0.75 3.83
N ASN A 48 8.55 1.90 3.36
CA ASN A 48 8.37 3.20 4.02
C ASN A 48 7.11 3.96 3.55
N THR A 49 6.48 3.54 2.45
CA THR A 49 5.31 4.22 1.89
C THR A 49 4.08 3.93 2.75
N THR A 50 3.36 4.97 3.18
CA THR A 50 2.06 4.81 3.83
C THR A 50 1.01 4.33 2.83
N LEU A 51 0.37 3.20 3.11
CA LEU A 51 -0.68 2.68 2.24
C LEU A 51 -2.00 3.42 2.45
N SER A 52 -2.69 3.72 1.35
CA SER A 52 -3.99 4.40 1.32
C SER A 52 -5.06 3.68 2.16
N VAL A 53 -5.07 2.35 2.10
CA VAL A 53 -6.07 1.49 2.76
C VAL A 53 -5.84 1.42 4.25
N THR A 54 -4.65 1.02 4.69
CA THR A 54 -4.37 0.82 6.12
C THR A 54 -4.09 2.13 6.84
N LYS A 55 -3.64 3.17 6.12
CA LYS A 55 -3.07 4.42 6.63
C LYS A 55 -1.73 4.24 7.37
N PHE A 56 -1.11 3.07 7.20
CA PHE A 56 0.20 2.75 7.78
C PHE A 56 1.16 2.25 6.71
N SER A 57 2.45 2.47 6.92
CA SER A 57 3.49 1.84 6.11
C SER A 57 3.70 0.37 6.53
N PRO A 58 4.16 -0.50 5.61
CA PRO A 58 4.50 -1.88 5.96
C PRO A 58 5.49 -1.97 7.13
N LYS A 59 6.51 -1.10 7.14
CA LYS A 59 7.51 -1.05 8.22
C LYS A 59 6.91 -0.66 9.58
N CYS A 60 5.92 0.23 9.60
CA CYS A 60 5.21 0.62 10.81
C CYS A 60 4.38 -0.54 11.39
N VAL A 61 3.67 -1.28 10.54
CA VAL A 61 2.85 -2.43 10.98
C VAL A 61 3.71 -3.60 11.45
N LEU A 62 4.87 -3.83 10.83
CA LEU A 62 5.78 -4.92 11.17
C LEU A 62 6.62 -4.60 12.41
N HIS A 63 7.29 -3.46 12.42
CA HIS A 63 8.32 -3.11 13.42
C HIS A 63 7.94 -1.97 14.35
N GLY A 64 6.80 -1.30 14.15
CA GLY A 64 6.41 -0.12 14.93
C GLY A 64 7.18 1.15 14.60
N VAL A 65 8.04 1.10 13.58
CA VAL A 65 8.83 2.26 13.14
C VAL A 65 7.95 3.20 12.33
N GLN A 66 7.72 4.41 12.84
CA GLN A 66 6.96 5.43 12.14
C GLN A 66 7.74 5.96 10.92
N SER A 67 6.99 6.49 9.95
CA SER A 67 7.61 7.03 8.73
C SER A 67 8.45 8.27 9.05
N HIS A 68 9.64 8.33 8.48
CA HIS A 68 10.59 9.45 8.59
C HIS A 68 10.07 10.76 7.99
N ILE A 69 8.94 10.72 7.26
CA ILE A 69 8.30 11.89 6.66
C ILE A 69 7.64 12.77 7.74
N ILE A 70 7.21 12.18 8.87
CA ILE A 70 6.62 12.92 9.98
C ILE A 70 7.76 13.30 10.94
N PRO A 71 7.97 14.59 11.26
CA PRO A 71 9.00 15.00 12.20
C PRO A 71 8.73 14.40 13.60
N GLU A 72 9.77 13.98 14.30
CA GLU A 72 9.70 13.21 15.55
C GLU A 72 8.78 13.84 16.62
N ASN A 73 8.73 15.18 16.65
CA ASN A 73 7.89 15.96 17.56
C ASN A 73 6.38 15.77 17.35
N LEU A 74 5.95 15.27 16.19
CA LEU A 74 4.56 14.99 15.85
C LEU A 74 4.22 13.49 15.95
N HIS A 75 5.15 12.66 16.44
CA HIS A 75 4.92 11.23 16.58
C HIS A 75 3.96 11.00 17.75
N THR A 76 2.72 10.64 17.44
CA THR A 76 1.81 10.12 18.44
C THR A 76 2.39 8.82 18.97
N LYS A 77 2.67 8.73 20.28
CA LYS A 77 3.09 7.49 20.95
C LYS A 77 1.95 6.48 20.90
N SER A 78 1.86 5.72 19.81
CA SER A 78 0.92 4.62 19.65
C SER A 78 1.65 3.29 19.79
N SER A 79 1.02 2.34 20.51
CA SER A 79 1.57 0.99 20.63
C SER A 79 1.48 0.26 19.29
N LEU A 80 2.47 -0.59 19.01
CA LEU A 80 2.48 -1.45 17.82
C LEU A 80 1.20 -2.27 17.69
N ALA A 81 0.70 -2.82 18.80
CA ALA A 81 -0.54 -3.57 18.86
C ALA A 81 -1.75 -2.72 18.40
N ARG A 82 -1.83 -1.46 18.87
CA ARG A 82 -2.90 -0.54 18.46
C ARG A 82 -2.81 -0.18 16.98
N ASN A 83 -1.61 0.03 16.46
CA ASN A 83 -1.39 0.31 15.03
C ASN A 83 -1.81 -0.88 14.16
N ARG A 84 -1.47 -2.12 14.58
CA ARG A 84 -1.89 -3.35 13.90
C ARG A 84 -3.42 -3.52 13.91
N GLU A 85 -4.05 -3.30 15.05
CA GLU A 85 -5.50 -3.38 15.20
C GLU A 85 -6.21 -2.35 14.30
N LEU A 86 -5.72 -1.10 14.28
CA LEU A 86 -6.30 -0.05 13.45
C LEU A 86 -6.09 -0.33 11.96
N ALA A 87 -4.90 -0.80 11.56
CA ALA A 87 -4.61 -1.23 10.19
C ALA A 87 -5.57 -2.34 9.74
N TYR A 88 -5.83 -3.33 10.61
CA TYR A 88 -6.77 -4.41 10.37
C TYR A 88 -8.21 -3.91 10.22
N ARG A 89 -8.67 -3.03 11.12
CA ARG A 89 -10.02 -2.43 11.05
C ARG A 89 -10.23 -1.63 9.77
N ASN A 90 -9.27 -0.79 9.41
CA ASN A 90 -9.29 0.01 8.18
C ASN A 90 -9.38 -0.89 6.95
N SER A 91 -8.55 -1.94 6.93
CA SER A 91 -8.60 -2.99 5.92
C SER A 91 -9.98 -3.64 5.83
N LYS A 92 -10.53 -4.13 6.93
CA LYS A 92 -11.84 -4.79 6.94
C LYS A 92 -12.95 -3.86 6.44
N ARG A 93 -12.90 -2.58 6.80
CA ARG A 93 -13.85 -1.56 6.31
C ARG A 93 -13.71 -1.35 4.80
N ASN A 94 -12.49 -1.19 4.30
CA ASN A 94 -12.23 -1.01 2.87
C ASN A 94 -12.70 -2.23 2.05
N HIS A 95 -12.44 -3.44 2.54
CA HIS A 95 -12.92 -4.67 1.94
C HIS A 95 -14.44 -4.69 1.80
N LYS A 96 -15.18 -4.35 2.87
CA LYS A 96 -16.65 -4.29 2.84
C LYS A 96 -17.17 -3.28 1.82
N ILE A 97 -16.56 -2.09 1.75
CA ILE A 97 -16.92 -1.05 0.79
C ILE A 97 -16.68 -1.54 -0.65
N ASN A 98 -15.50 -2.11 -0.92
CA ASN A 98 -15.15 -2.64 -2.23
C ASN A 98 -16.07 -3.79 -2.65
N LYS A 99 -16.37 -4.71 -1.73
CA LYS A 99 -17.32 -5.80 -1.96
C LYS A 99 -18.70 -5.27 -2.34
N SER A 100 -19.24 -4.32 -1.57
CA SER A 100 -20.55 -3.71 -1.86
C SER A 100 -20.58 -3.03 -3.24
N ARG A 101 -19.50 -2.34 -3.65
CA ARG A 101 -19.39 -1.72 -4.97
C ARG A 101 -19.40 -2.76 -6.09
N ILE A 102 -18.61 -3.83 -5.95
CA ILE A 102 -18.53 -4.91 -6.94
C ILE A 102 -19.88 -5.63 -7.05
N ASP A 103 -20.51 -5.96 -5.93
CA ASP A 103 -21.80 -6.66 -5.89
C ASP A 103 -22.91 -5.83 -6.56
N LYS A 104 -22.95 -4.51 -6.33
CA LYS A 104 -23.85 -3.58 -7.02
C LYS A 104 -23.62 -3.60 -8.54
N ASN A 105 -22.37 -3.48 -8.97
CA ASN A 105 -22.03 -3.50 -10.40
C ASN A 105 -22.38 -4.82 -11.08
N ARG A 106 -22.25 -5.95 -10.38
CA ARG A 106 -22.67 -7.27 -10.88
C ARG A 106 -24.18 -7.36 -11.06
N LYS A 107 -24.97 -6.90 -10.08
CA LYS A 107 -26.44 -6.86 -10.17
C LYS A 107 -26.93 -5.99 -11.32
N ASN A 108 -26.33 -4.82 -11.52
CA ASN A 108 -26.67 -3.94 -12.63
C ASN A 108 -26.40 -4.60 -13.98
N LYS A 109 -25.27 -5.31 -14.15
CA LYS A 109 -24.97 -6.03 -15.39
C LYS A 109 -25.91 -7.19 -15.71
N LEU A 110 -26.54 -7.79 -14.69
CA LEU A 110 -27.54 -8.84 -14.86
C LEU A 110 -28.94 -8.29 -15.18
N GLN A 111 -29.22 -7.01 -14.90
CA GLN A 111 -30.47 -6.33 -15.27
C GLN A 111 -30.50 -5.91 -16.75
N TYR A 112 -29.33 -5.77 -17.39
CA TYR A 112 -29.18 -5.39 -18.80
C TYR A 112 -28.75 -6.58 -19.68
N ARG A 113 -28.92 -7.81 -19.22
CA ARG A 113 -28.72 -9.06 -19.96
C ARG A 113 -30.03 -9.81 -20.04
#